data_AF-A0A8X7CFC7-F1
#
_entry.id   AF-A0A8X7CFC7-F1
#
_cell.length_a   1.000
_cell.length_b   1.000
_cell.length_c   1.000
_cell.angle_alpha   90.00
_cell.angle_beta   90.00
_cell.angle_gamma   90.00
#
_symmetry.space_group_name_H-M   'P 1'
#
loop_
_entity.id
_entity.type
_entity.pdbx_description
1 polymer ?
#
loop_
_entity_poly.entity_id
_entity_poly.type
_entity_poly.pdbx_seq_one_letter_code
_entity_poly.pdbx_strand_id
1 'polypeptide(L)'
;MNSKRMRYEECTPAAIVGFRTKKVMYMGIRNRYCMVYSRAAAANKQADRYYCSKNWHGSSSSMEANIIQEGFMNSVAMYGVKYAKIIGDGDSNVYKTILDSRPY
;
A
#
# COMPACT_ATOMS: atom_id res chain seq x y z
N MET A 1 -21.57 -4.24 21.97
CA MET A 1 -20.74 -3.44 21.05
C MET A 1 -20.01 -4.39 20.10
N ASN A 2 -20.45 -4.49 18.85
CA ASN A 2 -19.78 -5.34 17.87
C ASN A 2 -18.50 -4.64 17.38
N SER A 3 -17.35 -5.09 17.88
CA SER A 3 -16.04 -4.68 17.37
C SER A 3 -15.92 -5.15 15.93
N LYS A 4 -16.14 -4.25 14.95
CA LYS A 4 -15.73 -4.51 13.56
C LYS A 4 -14.21 -4.53 13.54
N ARG A 5 -13.64 -5.73 13.63
CA ARG A 5 -12.21 -6.00 13.43
C ARG A 5 -11.86 -5.58 11.99
N MET A 6 -10.87 -4.70 11.84
CA MET A 6 -10.39 -4.25 10.53
C MET A 6 -9.94 -5.47 9.72
N ARG A 7 -10.48 -5.62 8.52
CA ARG A 7 -10.17 -6.78 7.67
C ARG A 7 -8.87 -6.51 6.90
N TYR A 8 -8.13 -7.57 6.57
CA TYR A 8 -6.90 -7.48 5.77
C TYR A 8 -7.15 -6.82 4.40
N GLU A 9 -8.35 -7.00 3.83
CA GLU A 9 -8.80 -6.36 2.59
C GLU A 9 -8.92 -4.83 2.67
N GLU A 10 -8.89 -4.26 3.89
CA GLU A 10 -9.04 -2.83 4.11
C GLU A 10 -7.71 -2.10 4.28
N CYS A 11 -6.67 -2.83 4.68
CA CYS A 11 -5.34 -2.28 4.95
C CYS A 11 -4.27 -3.27 4.51
N THR A 12 -3.52 -2.92 3.48
CA THR A 12 -2.49 -3.76 2.88
C THR A 12 -1.12 -3.15 3.12
N PRO A 13 -0.22 -3.85 3.84
CA PRO A 13 1.20 -3.52 3.88
C PRO A 13 1.93 -4.21 2.72
N ALA A 14 2.93 -3.56 2.14
CA ALA A 14 3.85 -4.20 1.20
C ALA A 14 5.27 -3.67 1.38
N ALA A 15 6.27 -4.49 1.05
CA ALA A 15 7.67 -4.15 1.23
C ALA A 15 8.54 -4.69 0.09
N ILE A 16 9.58 -3.92 -0.27
CA ILE A 16 10.64 -4.34 -1.17
C ILE A 16 11.85 -4.73 -0.31
N VAL A 17 12.30 -5.97 -0.46
CA VAL A 17 13.45 -6.50 0.29
C VAL A 17 14.56 -6.89 -0.67
N GLY A 18 15.78 -6.43 -0.40
CA GLY A 18 16.94 -6.79 -1.20
C GLY A 18 17.25 -8.28 -1.07
N PHE A 19 17.19 -9.03 -2.17
CA PHE A 19 17.37 -10.48 -2.12
C PHE A 19 18.74 -10.91 -1.56
N ARG A 20 19.81 -10.20 -1.91
CA ARG A 20 21.18 -10.47 -1.43
C ARG A 20 21.47 -9.83 -0.07
N THR A 21 21.06 -8.58 0.12
CA THR A 21 21.37 -7.82 1.33
C THR A 21 20.46 -8.18 2.51
N LYS A 22 19.30 -8.79 2.24
CA LYS A 22 18.23 -9.07 3.20
C LYS A 22 17.72 -7.83 3.94
N LYS A 23 17.98 -6.64 3.40
CA LYS A 23 17.53 -5.36 3.97
C LYS A 23 16.22 -4.92 3.34
N VAL A 24 15.36 -4.31 4.15
CA VAL A 24 14.15 -3.62 3.68
C VAL A 24 14.59 -2.35 2.96
N MET A 25 14.27 -2.27 1.67
CA MET A 25 14.55 -1.12 0.82
C MET A 25 13.36 -0.16 0.78
N TYR A 26 12.14 -0.70 0.87
CA TYR A 26 10.94 0.12 0.87
C TYR A 26 9.84 -0.59 1.64
N MET A 27 9.00 0.18 2.34
CA MET A 27 7.80 -0.33 2.97
C MET A 27 6.72 0.75 2.87
N GLY A 28 5.52 0.35 2.51
CA GLY A 28 4.36 1.23 2.49
C GLY A 28 3.11 0.52 3.00
N ILE A 29 2.14 1.33 3.40
CA ILE A 29 0.83 0.87 3.84
C ILE A 29 -0.24 1.65 3.08
N ARG A 30 -1.21 0.93 2.54
CA ARG A 30 -2.41 1.48 1.93
C ARG A 30 -3.63 1.04 2.70
N ASN A 31 -4.46 2.00 3.06
CA ASN A 31 -5.65 1.83 3.87
C ASN A 31 -6.84 2.53 3.19
N ARG A 32 -7.87 1.74 2.87
CA ARG A 32 -9.12 2.23 2.25
C ARG A 32 -10.21 2.52 3.28
N TYR A 33 -10.01 2.09 4.53
CA TYR A 33 -11.02 2.16 5.58
C TYR A 33 -10.66 3.21 6.63
N CYS A 34 -11.69 3.84 7.16
CA CYS A 34 -11.54 4.80 8.24
C CYS A 34 -12.53 4.51 9.35
N MET A 35 -12.01 4.06 10.48
CA MET A 35 -12.83 3.67 11.61
C MET A 35 -13.64 4.84 12.17
N VAL A 36 -13.07 6.05 12.17
CA VAL A 36 -13.73 7.27 12.65
C VAL A 36 -14.96 7.60 11.80
N TYR A 37 -14.83 7.61 10.47
CA TYR A 37 -15.98 7.80 9.58
C TYR A 37 -17.03 6.71 9.76
N SER A 38 -16.63 5.43 9.86
CA SER A 38 -17.60 4.35 10.02
C SER A 38 -18.36 4.44 11.34
N ARG A 39 -17.71 4.87 12.44
CA ARG A 39 -18.37 5.05 13.75
C ARG A 39 -19.27 6.28 13.76
N ALA A 40 -18.82 7.39 13.17
CA ALA A 40 -19.60 8.62 13.09
C ALA A 40 -20.85 8.43 12.24
N ALA A 41 -20.74 7.73 11.10
CA ALA A 41 -21.90 7.35 10.28
C ALA A 41 -22.89 6.46 11.05
N ALA A 42 -22.41 5.48 11.81
CA ALA A 42 -23.26 4.64 12.65
C ALA A 42 -23.95 5.42 13.79
N ALA A 43 -23.36 6.53 14.24
CA ALA A 43 -23.87 7.38 15.30
C ALA A 43 -24.61 8.64 14.79
N ASN A 44 -24.78 8.81 13.48
CA ASN A 44 -25.29 10.04 12.85
C ASN A 44 -24.59 11.31 13.34
N LYS A 45 -23.27 11.23 13.55
CA LYS A 45 -22.42 12.35 13.96
C LYS A 45 -21.48 12.74 12.82
N GLN A 46 -21.02 13.98 12.87
CA GLN A 46 -19.94 14.42 11.99
C GLN A 46 -18.62 13.80 12.48
N ALA A 47 -17.88 13.19 11.55
CA ALA A 47 -16.55 12.65 11.82
C ALA A 47 -15.50 13.75 11.73
N ASP A 48 -14.54 13.70 12.65
CA ASP A 48 -13.32 14.48 12.54
C ASP A 48 -12.36 13.82 11.54
N ARG A 49 -11.94 14.58 10.53
CA ARG A 49 -11.03 14.14 9.48
C ARG A 49 -9.60 13.92 10.00
N TYR A 50 -9.19 14.62 11.05
CA TYR A 50 -7.83 14.56 11.58
C TYR A 50 -7.42 13.15 12.03
N TYR A 51 -8.38 12.37 12.54
CA TYR A 51 -8.15 11.01 13.03
C TYR A 51 -8.31 9.93 11.95
N CYS A 52 -8.41 10.32 10.67
CA CYS A 52 -8.63 9.40 9.57
C CYS A 52 -7.34 9.04 8.82
N SER A 53 -6.86 7.81 8.97
CA SER A 53 -5.67 7.30 8.27
C SER A 53 -5.97 6.67 6.90
N LYS A 54 -7.08 7.03 6.26
CA LYS A 54 -7.42 6.52 4.92
C LYS A 54 -6.56 7.24 3.89
N ASN A 55 -5.78 6.48 3.12
CA ASN A 55 -4.91 7.00 2.06
C ASN A 55 -5.12 6.27 0.72
N TRP A 56 -6.11 5.37 0.63
CA TRP A 56 -6.42 4.64 -0.60
C TRP A 56 -7.89 4.79 -1.01
N HIS A 57 -8.09 4.98 -2.31
CA HIS A 57 -9.41 5.15 -2.91
C HIS A 57 -9.73 4.09 -3.98
N GLY A 58 -8.75 3.27 -4.40
CA GLY A 58 -8.90 2.23 -5.41
C GLY A 58 -9.41 0.89 -4.86
N SER A 59 -9.28 -0.18 -5.66
CA SER A 59 -9.62 -1.55 -5.24
C SER A 59 -8.63 -2.05 -4.18
N SER A 60 -9.04 -3.00 -3.35
CA SER A 60 -8.12 -3.62 -2.39
C SER A 60 -6.99 -4.37 -3.08
N SER A 61 -7.30 -5.05 -4.20
CA SER A 61 -6.33 -5.77 -5.01
C SER A 61 -5.25 -4.90 -5.67
N SER A 62 -5.44 -3.58 -5.74
CA SER A 62 -4.44 -2.66 -6.33
C SER A 62 -3.57 -1.94 -5.30
N MET A 63 -3.84 -2.12 -4.00
CA MET A 63 -3.09 -1.49 -2.92
C MET A 63 -1.62 -1.92 -2.91
N GLU A 64 -1.38 -3.23 -2.99
CA GLU A 64 -0.02 -3.77 -3.02
C GLU A 64 0.76 -3.30 -4.24
N ALA A 65 0.17 -3.44 -5.44
CA ALA A 65 0.79 -3.01 -6.68
C ALA A 65 1.18 -1.52 -6.65
N ASN A 66 0.33 -0.66 -6.08
CA ASN A 66 0.64 0.75 -5.92
C ASN A 66 1.81 1.00 -4.95
N ILE A 67 1.87 0.30 -3.81
CA ILE A 67 2.99 0.44 -2.87
C ILE A 67 4.30 0.05 -3.54
N ILE A 68 4.31 -1.08 -4.27
CA ILE A 68 5.52 -1.54 -4.95
C ILE A 68 5.91 -0.58 -6.08
N GLN A 69 4.95 -0.10 -6.88
CA GLN A 69 5.18 0.92 -7.89
C GLN A 69 5.88 2.16 -7.30
N GLU A 70 5.39 2.68 -6.17
CA GLU A 70 6.03 3.82 -5.49
C GLU A 70 7.44 3.51 -5.02
N GLY A 71 7.68 2.30 -4.51
CA GLY A 71 9.03 1.87 -4.14
C GLY A 71 9.99 1.83 -5.32
N PHE A 72 9.53 1.41 -6.51
CA PHE A 72 10.34 1.42 -7.74
C PHE A 72 10.61 2.85 -8.23
N MET A 73 9.59 3.71 -8.26
CA MET A 73 9.73 5.11 -8.71
C MET A 73 10.71 5.90 -7.82
N ASN A 74 10.75 5.61 -6.52
CA ASN A 74 11.58 6.34 -5.56
C ASN A 74 12.97 5.72 -5.34
N SER A 75 13.26 4.53 -5.88
CA SER A 75 14.49 3.81 -5.55
C SER A 75 15.77 4.56 -5.93
N VAL A 76 15.74 5.30 -7.03
CA VAL A 76 16.88 6.12 -7.50
C VAL A 76 17.07 7.33 -6.59
N ALA A 77 15.99 8.01 -6.20
CA ALA A 77 16.06 9.15 -5.31
C ALA A 77 16.50 8.76 -3.88
N MET A 78 16.02 7.63 -3.37
CA MET A 78 16.32 7.19 -2.00
C MET A 78 17.70 6.54 -1.85
N TYR A 79 18.12 5.73 -2.81
CA TYR A 79 19.33 4.90 -2.68
C TYR A 79 20.25 4.93 -3.90
N GLY A 80 19.89 5.63 -4.98
CA GLY A 80 20.66 5.62 -6.22
C GLY A 80 20.65 4.28 -6.96
N VAL A 81 19.63 3.43 -6.72
CA VAL A 81 19.57 2.07 -7.28
C VAL A 81 18.43 1.89 -8.28
N LYS A 82 18.66 1.08 -9.31
CA LYS A 82 17.63 0.55 -10.22
C LYS A 82 17.41 -0.93 -9.95
N TYR A 83 16.17 -1.36 -9.75
CA TYR A 83 15.83 -2.76 -9.55
C TYR A 83 15.73 -3.50 -10.89
N ALA A 84 16.64 -4.44 -11.12
CA ALA A 84 16.70 -5.19 -12.39
C ALA A 84 15.80 -6.43 -12.42
N LYS A 85 15.52 -7.04 -11.27
CA LYS A 85 14.73 -8.26 -11.15
C LYS A 85 13.83 -8.19 -9.93
N ILE A 86 12.59 -8.66 -10.09
CA ILE A 86 11.62 -8.82 -9.00
C ILE A 86 11.31 -10.30 -8.83
N ILE A 87 11.17 -10.74 -7.58
CA ILE A 87 10.68 -12.07 -7.22
C ILE A 87 9.39 -11.81 -6.45
N GLY A 88 8.26 -12.04 -7.11
CA GLY A 88 6.93 -11.89 -6.53
C GLY A 88 6.34 -13.23 -6.10
N ASP A 89 5.16 -13.18 -5.51
CA ASP A 89 4.33 -14.33 -5.11
C ASP A 89 3.52 -14.94 -6.26
N GLY A 90 3.53 -14.31 -7.44
CA GLY A 90 2.79 -14.74 -8.63
C GLY A 90 1.68 -13.77 -9.03
N ASP A 91 1.46 -12.68 -8.29
CA ASP A 91 0.47 -11.69 -8.66
C ASP A 91 0.89 -10.87 -9.89
N SER A 92 0.33 -11.29 -11.04
CA SER A 92 0.59 -10.68 -12.35
C SER A 92 0.29 -9.18 -12.42
N ASN A 93 -0.63 -8.68 -11.59
CA ASN A 93 -1.00 -7.26 -11.52
C ASN A 93 0.17 -6.38 -11.07
N VAL A 94 0.98 -6.83 -10.11
CA VAL A 94 2.11 -6.06 -9.58
C VAL A 94 3.15 -5.87 -10.69
N TYR A 95 3.51 -6.96 -11.37
CA TYR A 95 4.49 -6.93 -12.45
C TYR A 95 4.07 -6.00 -13.59
N LYS A 96 2.82 -6.10 -14.03
CA LYS A 96 2.28 -5.23 -15.09
C LYS A 96 2.31 -3.75 -14.67
N THR A 97 1.92 -3.44 -13.43
CA THR A 97 1.90 -2.07 -12.90
C THR A 97 3.29 -1.43 -12.88
N ILE A 98 4.33 -2.21 -12.59
CA ILE A 98 5.74 -1.74 -12.63
C ILE A 98 6.19 -1.47 -14.07
N LEU A 99 5.85 -2.36 -15.01
CA LEU A 99 6.20 -2.17 -16.42
C LEU A 99 5.53 -0.94 -17.02
N ASP A 100 4.24 -0.77 -16.74
CA ASP A 100 3.44 0.37 -17.22
C ASP A 100 3.93 1.70 -16.63
N SER A 101 4.46 1.70 -15.40
CA SER A 101 4.94 2.91 -14.75
C SER A 101 6.29 3.42 -15.23
N ARG A 102 7.06 2.60 -15.98
CA ARG A 102 8.39 2.95 -16.51
C ARG A 102 9.27 3.72 -15.50
N PRO A 103 9.63 3.09 -14.37
CA PRO A 103 10.30 3.78 -13.27
C PRO A 103 11.73 4.23 -13.60
N TYR A 104 12.32 3.73 -14.69
CA TYR A 104 13.72 3.93 -15.05
C TYR A 104 13.96 4.16 -16.54
#